data_AF-A0A936HB45-F1
#
_entry.id   AF-A0A936HB45-F1
#
_cell.length_a   1.000
_cell.length_b   1.000
_cell.length_c   1.000
_cell.angle_alpha   90.00
_cell.angle_beta   90.00
_cell.angle_gamma   90.00
#
_symmetry.space_group_name_H-M   'P 1'
#
loop_
_entity.id
_entity.type
_entity.pdbx_description
1 polymer ?
#
loop_
_entity_poly.entity_id
_entity_poly.type
_entity_poly.pdbx_seq_one_letter_code
_entity_poly.pdbx_strand_id
1 'polypeptide(L)'
;MKSPPAKPEVYLSINYQSGDELHIDYLIGQHFGPWAAGLGGYYLQQTTDDKMNGKTVDPDGNRGKVFALGPVIKYDYNHMSFIGSWSSETTAENRFKDNKFLFKFITSF
;
A
#
# COMPACT_ATOMS: atom_id res chain seq x y z
N MET A 1 0.44 -39.61 44.44
CA MET A 1 0.18 -39.55 42.98
C MET A 1 1.07 -38.46 42.40
N LYS A 2 2.01 -38.79 41.51
CA LYS A 2 2.78 -37.78 40.77
C LYS A 2 1.89 -37.18 39.68
N SER A 3 1.86 -35.86 39.58
CA SER A 3 1.22 -35.15 38.47
C SER A 3 1.77 -35.65 37.13
N PRO A 4 0.93 -35.83 36.10
CA PRO A 4 1.40 -36.19 34.78
C PRO A 4 2.32 -35.09 34.22
N PRO A 5 3.34 -35.43 33.44
CA PRO A 5 4.22 -34.44 32.84
C PRO A 5 3.42 -33.51 31.92
N ALA A 6 3.69 -32.21 32.00
CA ALA A 6 3.13 -31.22 31.08
C ALA A 6 3.49 -31.60 29.64
N LYS A 7 2.49 -31.65 28.75
CA LYS A 7 2.72 -31.85 27.31
C LYS A 7 3.56 -30.69 26.79
N PRO A 8 4.54 -30.92 25.89
CA PRO A 8 5.27 -29.82 25.29
C PRO A 8 4.29 -28.95 24.51
N GLU A 9 4.17 -27.68 24.87
CA GLU A 9 3.51 -26.67 24.04
C GLU A 9 4.35 -26.54 22.77
N VAL A 10 3.89 -27.18 21.69
CA VAL A 10 4.44 -26.94 20.36
C VAL A 10 4.08 -25.50 20.03
N TYR A 11 5.04 -24.58 20.17
CA TYR A 11 4.96 -23.27 19.53
C TYR A 11 4.84 -23.53 18.03
N LEU A 12 3.62 -23.48 17.49
CA LEU A 12 3.40 -23.47 16.06
C LEU A 12 3.97 -22.15 15.55
N SER A 13 5.25 -22.16 15.17
CA SER A 13 5.83 -21.08 14.40
C SER A 13 5.09 -21.02 13.07
N ILE A 14 4.14 -20.09 12.96
CA ILE A 14 3.43 -19.84 11.72
C ILE A 14 4.45 -19.20 10.78
N ASN A 15 5.00 -19.98 9.87
CA ASN A 15 6.02 -19.50 8.95
C ASN A 15 5.32 -18.93 7.72
N TYR A 16 4.92 -17.67 7.81
CA TYR A 16 4.24 -16.92 6.75
C TYR A 16 5.26 -16.13 5.93
N GLN A 17 5.20 -16.27 4.61
CA GLN A 17 6.00 -15.51 3.67
C GLN A 17 5.08 -14.82 2.70
N SER A 18 5.16 -13.49 2.67
CA SER A 18 4.46 -12.68 1.67
C SER A 18 5.08 -12.85 0.29
N GLY A 19 4.25 -12.79 -0.75
CA GLY A 19 4.70 -12.72 -2.12
C GLY A 19 5.32 -11.37 -2.49
N ASP A 20 5.87 -11.33 -3.70
CA ASP A 20 6.49 -10.15 -4.31
C ASP A 20 5.41 -9.20 -4.83
N GLU A 21 5.57 -7.91 -4.59
CA GLU A 21 4.63 -6.87 -5.00
C GLU A 21 5.25 -5.94 -6.06
N LEU A 22 4.44 -5.60 -7.07
CA LEU A 22 4.71 -4.54 -8.03
C LEU A 22 3.95 -3.28 -7.60
N HIS A 23 4.63 -2.15 -7.53
CA HIS A 23 4.04 -0.86 -7.21
C HIS A 23 4.40 0.20 -8.25
N ILE A 24 3.40 0.86 -8.80
CA ILE A 24 3.54 1.88 -9.85
C ILE A 24 2.79 3.14 -9.42
N ASP A 25 3.53 4.23 -9.21
CA ASP A 25 2.96 5.55 -9.00
C ASP A 25 2.80 6.28 -10.34
N TYR A 26 1.70 7.03 -10.49
CA TYR A 26 1.43 7.81 -11.69
C TYR A 26 0.78 9.17 -11.35
N LEU A 27 1.05 10.16 -12.20
CA LEU A 27 0.52 11.51 -12.08
C LEU A 27 0.40 12.14 -13.48
N ILE A 28 -0.75 12.71 -13.77
CA ILE A 28 -0.97 13.59 -14.91
C ILE A 28 -1.53 14.92 -14.41
N GLY A 29 -0.91 16.03 -14.78
CA GLY A 29 -1.33 17.34 -14.30
C GLY A 29 -0.74 18.47 -15.13
N GLN A 30 -1.28 19.67 -14.93
CA GLN A 30 -0.89 20.87 -15.63
C GLN A 30 -0.54 22.00 -14.66
N HIS A 31 0.51 22.73 -15.00
CA HIS A 31 0.92 23.94 -14.28
C HIS A 31 0.18 25.18 -14.79
N PHE A 32 -0.18 26.07 -13.87
CA PHE A 32 -0.76 27.38 -14.13
C PHE A 32 -0.25 28.38 -13.09
N GLY A 33 0.78 29.13 -13.48
CA GLY A 33 1.50 30.02 -12.56
C GLY A 33 2.16 29.23 -11.43
N PRO A 34 2.02 29.65 -10.15
CA PRO A 34 2.59 28.95 -9.00
C PRO A 34 1.83 27.67 -8.62
N TRP A 35 0.71 27.38 -9.29
CA TRP A 35 -0.11 26.22 -9.00
C TRP A 35 0.12 25.11 -10.04
N ALA A 36 -0.11 23.87 -9.62
CA ALA A 36 -0.36 22.76 -10.51
C ALA A 36 -1.52 21.93 -9.98
N ALA A 37 -2.34 21.39 -10.89
CA ALA A 37 -3.42 20.49 -10.53
C ALA A 37 -3.48 19.31 -11.51
N GLY A 38 -3.93 18.17 -11.02
CA GLY A 38 -3.97 16.96 -11.81
C GLY A 38 -4.67 15.80 -11.11
N LEU A 39 -4.56 14.64 -11.73
CA LEU A 39 -4.98 13.36 -11.19
C LEU A 39 -3.75 12.48 -11.01
N GLY A 40 -3.69 11.79 -9.89
CA GLY A 40 -2.61 10.85 -9.60
C GLY A 40 -3.08 9.74 -8.68
N GLY A 41 -2.17 8.80 -8.46
CA GLY A 41 -2.45 7.64 -7.64
C GLY A 41 -1.41 6.56 -7.84
N TYR A 42 -1.78 5.33 -7.51
CA TYR A 42 -0.91 4.18 -7.64
C TYR A 42 -1.66 2.93 -8.04
N TYR A 43 -0.94 2.01 -8.65
CA TYR A 43 -1.36 0.65 -8.88
C TYR A 43 -0.42 -0.28 -8.10
N LEU A 44 -1.01 -1.15 -7.28
CA LEU A 44 -0.30 -2.19 -6.55
C LEU A 44 -0.85 -3.54 -6.99
N GLN A 45 0.05 -4.46 -7.33
CA GLN A 45 -0.31 -5.83 -7.65
C GLN A 45 0.68 -6.79 -7.05
N GLN A 46 0.18 -7.73 -6.25
CA GLN A 46 0.95 -8.87 -5.82
C GLN A 46 1.14 -9.84 -7.00
N THR A 47 2.40 -10.16 -7.29
CA THR A 47 2.80 -10.93 -8.49
C THR A 47 3.02 -12.41 -8.17
N THR A 48 3.39 -12.74 -6.92
CA THR A 48 3.61 -14.11 -6.45
C THR A 48 2.75 -14.45 -5.24
N ASP A 49 2.47 -15.74 -5.04
CA ASP A 49 1.56 -16.22 -4.01
C ASP A 49 2.19 -16.13 -2.61
N ASP A 50 1.37 -15.77 -1.62
CA ASP A 50 1.71 -15.93 -0.21
C ASP A 50 1.86 -17.42 0.13
N LYS A 51 2.84 -17.73 1.00
CA LYS A 51 3.10 -19.10 1.48
C LYS A 51 2.99 -19.17 2.99
N MET A 52 2.24 -20.15 3.48
CA MET A 52 2.19 -20.53 4.89
C MET A 52 2.74 -21.95 5.05
N ASN A 53 3.79 -22.10 5.87
CA ASN A 53 4.48 -23.38 6.10
C ASN A 53 4.95 -24.05 4.79
N GLY A 54 5.41 -23.24 3.82
CA GLY A 54 5.89 -23.70 2.52
C GLY A 54 4.80 -24.08 1.51
N LYS A 55 3.52 -23.95 1.86
CA LYS A 55 2.37 -24.15 0.95
C LYS A 55 1.71 -22.82 0.61
N THR A 56 1.20 -22.69 -0.61
CA THR A 56 0.39 -21.52 -1.01
C THR A 56 -0.79 -21.35 -0.05
N VAL A 57 -1.04 -20.11 0.37
CA VAL A 57 -2.19 -19.76 1.22
C VAL A 57 -3.47 -19.94 0.40
N ASP A 58 -4.42 -20.72 0.91
CA ASP A 58 -5.73 -20.90 0.26
C ASP A 58 -6.56 -19.60 0.30
N PRO A 59 -7.40 -19.30 -0.72
CA PRO A 59 -7.67 -20.12 -1.91
C PRO A 59 -6.74 -19.87 -3.11
N ASP A 60 -5.99 -18.77 -3.15
CA ASP A 60 -5.27 -18.32 -4.37
C ASP A 60 -3.96 -17.57 -4.10
N GLY A 61 -3.33 -17.76 -2.93
CA GLY A 61 -2.09 -17.07 -2.58
C GLY A 61 -2.29 -15.60 -2.20
N ASN A 62 -3.54 -15.17 -1.97
CA ASN A 62 -3.89 -13.85 -1.46
C ASN A 62 -3.43 -12.69 -2.36
N ARG A 63 -3.51 -12.89 -3.69
CA ARG A 63 -3.01 -12.00 -4.76
C ARG A 63 -3.67 -10.61 -4.79
N GLY A 64 -3.31 -9.77 -3.83
CA GLY A 64 -3.89 -8.44 -3.67
C GLY A 64 -3.68 -7.55 -4.90
N LYS A 65 -4.72 -6.80 -5.27
CA LYS A 65 -4.63 -5.73 -6.28
C LYS A 65 -5.31 -4.48 -5.78
N VAL A 66 -4.63 -3.34 -5.95
CA VAL A 66 -5.13 -2.02 -5.60
C VAL A 66 -4.96 -1.07 -6.77
N PHE A 67 -6.02 -0.36 -7.10
CA PHE A 67 -5.93 0.80 -7.97
C PHE A 67 -6.45 2.02 -7.23
N ALA A 68 -5.57 2.97 -6.91
CA ALA A 68 -5.91 4.22 -6.26
C ALA A 68 -5.85 5.36 -7.26
N LEU A 69 -6.85 6.26 -7.25
CA LEU A 69 -6.91 7.43 -8.11
C LEU A 69 -7.53 8.59 -7.34
N GLY A 70 -7.03 9.82 -7.57
CA GLY A 70 -7.75 11.01 -7.17
C GLY A 70 -6.99 12.32 -7.42
N PRO A 71 -7.58 13.46 -7.00
CA PRO A 71 -7.02 14.77 -7.25
C PRO A 71 -5.70 15.02 -6.52
N VAL A 72 -4.82 15.75 -7.21
CA VAL A 72 -3.56 16.27 -6.68
C VAL A 72 -3.48 17.76 -6.98
N ILE A 73 -3.11 18.55 -5.99
CA ILE A 73 -2.82 19.98 -6.13
C ILE A 73 -1.45 20.29 -5.53
N LYS A 74 -0.71 21.18 -6.20
CA LYS A 74 0.57 21.70 -5.75
C LYS A 74 0.55 23.22 -5.79
N TYR A 75 1.20 23.83 -4.81
CA TYR A 75 1.51 25.24 -4.76
C TYR A 75 2.99 25.46 -4.48
N ASP A 76 3.65 26.21 -5.35
CA ASP A 76 5.06 26.61 -5.21
C ASP A 76 5.15 28.07 -4.75
N TYR A 77 5.93 28.30 -3.70
CA TYR A 77 6.19 29.63 -3.15
C TYR A 77 7.65 29.76 -2.71
N ASN A 78 8.43 30.59 -3.40
CA ASN A 78 9.88 30.73 -3.19
C ASN A 78 10.59 29.36 -3.24
N HIS A 79 11.25 28.98 -2.13
CA HIS A 79 11.96 27.70 -1.97
C HIS A 79 11.10 26.64 -1.26
N MET A 80 9.77 26.76 -1.35
CA MET A 80 8.80 25.92 -0.67
C MET A 80 7.79 25.35 -1.67
N SER A 81 7.47 24.08 -1.52
CA SER A 81 6.36 23.42 -2.24
C SER A 81 5.40 22.79 -1.25
N PHE A 82 4.11 23.03 -1.48
CA PHE A 82 3.00 22.42 -0.75
C PHE A 82 2.24 21.52 -1.70
N ILE A 83 2.06 20.26 -1.37
CA ILE A 83 1.35 19.29 -2.20
C ILE A 83 0.27 18.63 -1.37
N GLY A 84 -0.97 18.68 -1.85
CA GLY A 84 -2.10 17.96 -1.30
C GLY A 84 -2.62 16.94 -2.31
N SER A 85 -2.92 15.73 -1.85
CA SER A 85 -3.55 14.70 -2.67
C SER A 85 -4.58 13.93 -1.86
N TRP A 86 -5.68 13.59 -2.50
CA TRP A 86 -6.67 12.67 -1.97
C TRP A 86 -6.92 11.60 -3.03
N SER A 87 -6.71 10.33 -2.69
CA SER A 87 -6.97 9.21 -3.60
C SER A 87 -7.89 8.19 -2.96
N SER A 88 -8.86 7.69 -3.72
CA SER A 88 -9.71 6.58 -3.31
C SER A 88 -9.22 5.28 -3.95
N GLU A 89 -9.11 4.21 -3.19
CA GLU A 89 -8.82 2.88 -3.71
C GLU A 89 -10.08 2.33 -4.42
N THR A 90 -10.10 2.39 -5.74
CA THR A 90 -11.32 2.10 -6.52
C THR A 90 -11.58 0.60 -6.59
N THR A 91 -10.53 -0.20 -6.74
CA THR A 91 -10.54 -1.67 -6.72
C THR A 91 -9.60 -2.16 -5.64
N ALA A 92 -10.09 -3.00 -4.75
CA ALA A 92 -9.30 -3.73 -3.77
C ALA A 92 -9.77 -5.19 -3.80
N GLU A 93 -9.00 -6.06 -4.47
CA GLU A 93 -9.19 -7.52 -4.40
C GLU A 93 -8.29 -8.04 -3.29
N ASN A 94 -8.83 -8.86 -2.38
CA ASN A 94 -8.13 -9.38 -1.19
C ASN A 94 -7.51 -8.30 -0.28
N ARG A 95 -8.02 -7.05 -0.32
CA ARG A 95 -7.57 -5.94 0.53
C ARG A 95 -8.73 -5.01 0.91
N PHE A 96 -8.61 -4.31 2.03
CA PHE A 96 -9.59 -3.28 2.43
C PHE A 96 -9.51 -2.08 1.50
N LYS A 97 -10.68 -1.59 1.07
CA LYS A 97 -10.82 -0.35 0.30
C LYS A 97 -10.67 0.86 1.22
N ASP A 98 -9.66 1.69 0.99
CA ASP A 98 -9.36 2.87 1.81
C ASP A 98 -9.40 4.19 1.03
N ASN A 99 -9.44 5.32 1.76
CA ASN A 99 -9.23 6.67 1.25
C ASN A 99 -7.94 7.22 1.83
N LYS A 100 -6.99 7.57 0.97
CA LYS A 100 -5.70 8.12 1.38
C LYS A 100 -5.67 9.62 1.16
N PHE A 101 -5.43 10.35 2.25
CA PHE A 101 -5.09 11.77 2.22
C PHE A 101 -3.62 11.93 2.50
N LEU A 102 -2.95 12.75 1.69
CA LEU A 102 -1.54 13.02 1.87
C LEU A 102 -1.25 14.50 1.66
N PHE A 103 -0.46 15.03 2.59
CA PHE A 103 0.09 16.37 2.52
C PHE A 103 1.62 16.27 2.56
N LYS A 104 2.28 16.95 1.63
CA LYS A 104 3.74 17.04 1.53
C LYS A 104 4.15 18.50 1.58
N PHE A 105 5.17 18.76 2.38
CA PHE A 105 5.87 20.04 2.43
C PHE A 105 7.33 19.78 2.06
N ILE A 106 7.85 20.51 1.07
CA ILE A 106 9.22 20.37 0.57
C ILE A 106 9.87 21.75 0.61
N THR A 107 11.09 21.84 1.13
CA THR A 107 11.86 23.08 1.10
C THR A 107 13.34 22.80 0.89
N SER A 108 14.03 23.71 0.19
CA SER A 108 15.49 23.70 0.01
C SER A 108 16.14 24.78 0.87
N PHE A 109 17.27 24.46 1.50
CA PHE A 109 18.08 25.34 2.35
C PHE A 109 19.47 25.58 1.74
#